data_AF-A0A3A5JSB0-F1
#
_entry.id   AF-A0A3A5JSB0-F1
#
_cell.length_a   1.000
_cell.length_b   1.000
_cell.length_c   1.000
_cell.angle_alpha   90.00
_cell.angle_beta   90.00
_cell.angle_gamma   90.00
#
_symmetry.space_group_name_H-M   'P 1'
#
loop_
_entity.id
_entity.type
_entity.pdbx_description
1 polymer ?
#
loop_
_entity_poly.entity_id
_entity_poly.type
_entity_poly.pdbx_seq_one_letter_code
_entity_poly.pdbx_strand_id
1 'polypeptide(L)'
;WFAMIGISDRRLLSGRHFDQFSMIISAAAASLGAALLPKYLIETELEGGILIPLSDMALKTHNSYFVVSAAGDVNPQVNAFTRWLMSAARRGSMHETRQDGRL
;
A
#
# COMPACT_ATOMS: atom_id res chain seq x y z
N TRP A 1 3.19 1.74 -12.96
CA TRP A 1 2.48 3.04 -13.06
C TRP A 1 2.96 3.86 -14.26
N PHE A 2 4.23 4.28 -14.34
CA PHE A 2 4.73 5.06 -15.49
C PHE A 2 4.46 4.39 -16.85
N ALA A 3 4.69 3.09 -16.98
CA ALA A 3 4.34 2.34 -18.18
C ALA A 3 2.81 2.32 -18.46
N MET A 4 1.95 2.36 -17.43
CA MET A 4 0.49 2.42 -17.62
C MET A 4 0.04 3.76 -18.23
N ILE A 5 0.77 4.85 -17.98
CA ILE A 5 0.50 6.17 -18.56
C ILE A 5 1.31 6.45 -19.82
N GLY A 6 1.88 5.40 -20.45
CA GLY A 6 2.60 5.51 -21.71
C GLY A 6 4.03 6.04 -21.62
N ILE A 7 4.57 6.24 -20.40
CA ILE A 7 5.94 6.74 -20.22
C ILE A 7 6.89 5.55 -20.00
N SER A 8 7.83 5.38 -20.93
CA SER A 8 8.79 4.26 -20.95
C SER A 8 10.26 4.71 -20.92
N ASP A 9 10.54 5.97 -20.56
CA ASP A 9 11.92 6.50 -20.52
C ASP A 9 12.71 5.87 -19.36
N ARG A 10 13.88 5.32 -19.66
CA ARG A 10 14.76 4.67 -18.67
C ARG A 10 15.30 5.65 -17.62
N ARG A 11 15.27 6.96 -17.89
CA ARG A 11 15.59 8.03 -16.92
C ARG A 11 14.55 8.14 -15.79
N LEU A 12 13.37 7.55 -15.92
CA LEU A 12 12.41 7.47 -14.81
C LEU A 12 12.92 6.65 -13.63
N LEU A 13 13.88 5.75 -13.89
CA LEU A 13 14.56 4.96 -12.86
C LEU A 13 15.85 5.62 -12.37
N SER A 14 16.20 6.82 -12.84
CA SER A 14 17.33 7.57 -12.30
C SER A 14 16.84 8.47 -11.15
N GLY A 15 16.94 7.95 -9.93
CA GLY A 15 16.52 8.65 -8.72
C GLY A 15 16.99 7.92 -7.46
N ARG A 16 16.83 8.55 -6.29
CA ARG A 16 17.10 7.90 -5.00
C ARG A 16 16.01 6.88 -4.73
N HIS A 17 16.41 5.62 -4.62
CA HIS A 17 15.54 4.52 -4.21
C HIS A 17 15.71 4.30 -2.72
N PHE A 18 14.61 4.05 -2.03
CA PHE A 18 14.63 3.71 -0.62
C PHE A 18 13.84 2.41 -0.47
N ASP A 19 14.38 1.45 0.28
CA ASP A 19 13.74 0.14 0.49
C ASP A 19 12.66 0.17 1.57
N GLN A 20 12.49 1.30 2.27
CA GLN A 20 11.51 1.48 3.34
C GLN A 20 10.54 2.61 2.99
N PHE A 21 9.24 2.31 3.04
CA PHE A 21 8.19 3.31 2.77
C PHE A 21 8.26 4.51 3.70
N SER A 22 8.63 4.32 4.96
CA SER A 22 8.75 5.41 5.94
C SER A 22 9.71 6.52 5.47
N MET A 23 10.87 6.15 4.93
CA MET A 23 11.84 7.12 4.41
C MET A 23 11.32 7.85 3.17
N ILE A 24 10.61 7.14 2.29
CA ILE A 24 10.00 7.74 1.09
C ILE A 24 8.93 8.75 1.50
N ILE A 25 8.05 8.39 2.44
CA ILE A 25 6.99 9.24 2.96
C ILE A 25 7.60 10.51 3.57
N SER A 26 8.61 10.38 4.44
CA SER A 26 9.29 11.53 5.03
C SER A 26 9.94 12.45 3.98
N ALA A 27 10.56 11.88 2.94
CA ALA A 27 11.15 12.68 1.87
C ALA A 27 10.10 13.44 1.05
N ALA A 28 8.97 12.80 0.72
CA ALA A 28 7.87 13.44 0.01
C ALA A 28 7.22 14.55 0.86
N ALA A 29 6.97 14.28 2.15
CA ALA A 29 6.43 15.26 3.09
C ALA A 29 7.38 16.45 3.30
N ALA A 30 8.70 16.23 3.22
CA ALA A 30 9.72 17.28 3.25
C ALA A 30 9.90 18.01 1.90
N SER A 31 8.99 17.82 0.94
CA SER A 31 9.04 18.45 -0.39
C SER A 31 10.28 18.12 -1.22
N LEU A 32 10.88 16.95 -1.02
CA LEU A 32 12.08 16.51 -1.75
C LEU A 32 11.78 15.79 -3.06
N GLY A 33 10.50 15.72 -3.47
CA GLY A 33 10.07 15.12 -4.73
C GLY A 33 8.67 14.51 -4.66
N ALA A 34 8.42 13.57 -5.57
CA ALA A 34 7.18 12.79 -5.65
C ALA A 34 7.44 11.31 -5.36
N ALA A 35 6.44 10.60 -4.85
CA ALA A 35 6.55 9.20 -4.47
C ALA A 35 5.33 8.38 -4.93
N LEU A 36 5.58 7.13 -5.35
CA LEU A 36 4.53 6.15 -5.58
C LEU A 36 4.35 5.32 -4.31
N LEU A 37 3.25 5.54 -3.59
CA LEU A 37 3.02 4.99 -2.26
C LEU A 37 1.65 4.29 -2.16
N PRO A 38 1.53 3.24 -1.34
CA PRO A 38 0.22 2.70 -0.96
C PRO A 38 -0.57 3.75 -0.15
N LYS A 39 -1.82 4.01 -0.53
CA LYS A 39 -2.67 5.04 0.11
C LYS A 39 -2.83 4.83 1.63
N TYR A 40 -2.98 3.58 2.07
CA TYR A 40 -3.17 3.23 3.48
C TYR A 40 -1.97 3.58 4.39
N LEU A 41 -0.80 3.89 3.82
CA LEU A 41 0.37 4.32 4.59
C LEU A 41 0.44 5.84 4.76
N ILE A 42 -0.40 6.61 4.06
CA ILE A 42 -0.32 8.08 4.01
C ILE A 42 -1.67 8.77 4.24
N GLU A 43 -2.63 8.08 4.86
CA GLU A 43 -3.98 8.61 5.07
C GLU A 43 -3.94 9.91 5.89
N THR A 44 -3.14 9.96 6.95
CA THR A 44 -2.97 11.15 7.79
C THR A 44 -2.35 12.32 7.01
N GLU A 45 -1.34 12.07 6.19
CA GLU A 45 -0.70 13.10 5.38
C GLU A 45 -1.64 13.65 4.29
N LEU A 46 -2.48 12.79 3.72
CA LEU A 46 -3.51 13.19 2.74
C LEU A 46 -4.61 14.01 3.40
N GLU A 47 -5.14 13.57 4.54
CA GLU A 47 -6.16 14.28 5.31
C GLU A 47 -5.65 15.64 5.81
N GLY A 48 -4.38 15.71 6.22
CA GLY A 48 -3.71 16.93 6.67
C GLY A 48 -3.25 17.85 5.53
N GLY A 49 -3.36 17.43 4.27
CA GLY A 49 -2.87 18.19 3.10
C GLY A 49 -1.34 18.33 3.01
N ILE A 50 -0.60 17.54 3.78
CA ILE A 50 0.87 17.46 3.73
C ILE A 50 1.30 16.83 2.40
N LEU A 51 0.55 15.81 1.96
CA LEU A 51 0.70 15.20 0.65
C LEU A 51 -0.57 15.44 -0.16
N ILE A 52 -0.39 15.61 -1.47
CA ILE A 52 -1.49 15.71 -2.44
C ILE A 52 -1.33 14.64 -3.52
N PRO A 53 -2.43 14.05 -4.02
CA PRO A 53 -2.37 13.11 -5.13
C PRO A 53 -1.96 13.85 -6.41
N LEU A 54 -0.96 13.31 -7.11
CA LEU A 54 -0.52 13.84 -8.42
C LEU A 54 -1.27 13.23 -9.60
N SER A 55 -2.05 12.16 -9.38
CA SER A 55 -2.83 11.47 -10.40
C SER A 55 -3.95 10.64 -9.76
N ASP A 56 -5.09 10.57 -10.47
CA ASP A 56 -6.22 9.71 -10.10
C ASP A 56 -5.99 8.23 -10.48
N MET A 57 -4.95 7.93 -11.27
CA MET A 57 -4.65 6.56 -11.67
C MET A 57 -3.94 5.79 -10.55
N ALA A 58 -4.67 4.90 -9.89
CA ALA A 58 -4.10 3.96 -8.93
C ALA A 58 -3.49 2.74 -9.64
N LEU A 59 -2.27 2.35 -9.26
CA LEU A 59 -1.69 1.06 -9.66
C LEU A 59 -2.29 -0.04 -8.77
N LYS A 60 -3.20 -0.84 -9.31
CA LYS A 60 -3.63 -2.09 -8.67
C LYS A 60 -2.61 -3.17 -8.99
N THR A 61 -1.84 -3.59 -8.00
CA THR A 61 -0.96 -4.76 -8.12
C THR A 61 -1.77 -6.02 -7.81
N HIS A 62 -1.42 -7.15 -8.43
CA HIS A 62 -2.01 -8.46 -8.11
C HIS A 62 -1.39 -9.07 -6.84
N ASN A 63 -0.65 -8.28 -6.05
CA ASN A 63 0.04 -8.75 -4.86
C ASN A 63 -0.97 -9.00 -3.74
N SER A 64 -0.80 -10.14 -3.06
CA SER A 64 -1.60 -10.53 -1.90
C SER A 64 -0.68 -10.78 -0.70
N TYR A 65 -1.20 -10.56 0.50
CA TYR A 65 -0.52 -10.96 1.74
C TYR A 65 -0.92 -12.40 2.09
N PHE A 66 0.08 -13.23 2.41
CA PHE A 66 -0.12 -14.64 2.73
C PHE A 66 0.31 -14.92 4.17
N VAL A 67 -0.45 -15.77 4.87
CA VAL A 67 -0.07 -16.33 6.16
C VAL A 67 0.54 -17.70 5.89
N VAL A 68 1.79 -17.91 6.31
CA VAL A 68 2.53 -19.16 6.09
C VAL A 68 2.90 -19.77 7.44
N SER A 69 2.60 -21.06 7.63
CA SER A 69 2.97 -21.85 8.80
C SER A 69 3.74 -23.11 8.39
N ALA A 70 4.59 -23.62 9.28
CA ALA A 70 5.36 -24.84 9.01
C ALA A 70 4.45 -26.03 8.67
N ALA A 71 4.85 -26.84 7.70
CA ALA A 71 4.12 -28.05 7.34
C ALA A 71 4.30 -29.13 8.41
N GLY A 72 3.20 -29.78 8.82
CA GLY A 72 3.22 -30.99 9.65
C GLY A 72 2.97 -30.77 11.14
N ASP A 73 3.15 -29.56 11.68
CA ASP A 73 2.93 -29.29 13.10
C ASP A 73 1.69 -28.41 13.32
N VAL A 74 0.59 -29.06 13.71
CA VAL A 74 -0.72 -28.41 13.89
C VAL A 74 -0.76 -27.79 15.28
N ASN A 75 -0.16 -26.60 15.45
CA ASN A 75 -0.25 -25.85 16.70
C ASN A 75 -1.65 -25.19 16.81
N PRO A 76 -2.48 -25.55 17.82
CA PRO A 76 -3.82 -24.99 17.97
C PRO A 76 -3.84 -23.46 18.15
N GLN A 77 -2.79 -22.89 18.75
CA GLN A 77 -2.66 -21.44 18.95
C GLN A 77 -2.37 -20.72 17.64
N VAL A 78 -1.50 -21.27 16.80
CA VAL A 78 -1.23 -20.75 15.44
C VAL A 78 -2.52 -20.78 14.61
N ASN A 79 -3.28 -21.87 14.68
CA ASN A 79 -4.56 -21.95 13.99
C ASN A 79 -5.59 -20.95 14.50
N ALA A 80 -5.68 -20.76 15.82
CA ALA A 80 -6.57 -19.75 16.40
C ALA A 80 -6.18 -18.34 15.96
N PHE A 81 -4.89 -18.02 15.98
CA PHE A 81 -4.37 -16.73 15.53
C PHE A 81 -4.62 -16.51 14.02
N THR A 82 -4.30 -17.48 13.17
CA THR A 82 -4.56 -17.40 11.73
C THR A 82 -6.04 -17.18 11.44
N ARG A 83 -6.94 -17.91 12.11
CA ARG A 83 -8.40 -17.67 11.97
C ARG A 83 -8.79 -16.27 12.38
N TRP A 84 -8.29 -15.80 13.52
CA TRP A 84 -8.55 -14.44 13.98
C TRP A 84 -8.03 -13.40 12.99
N LEU A 85 -6.79 -13.54 12.51
CA LEU A 85 -6.14 -12.64 11.56
C LEU A 85 -6.91 -12.58 10.24
N MET A 86 -7.31 -13.73 9.70
CA MET A 86 -8.14 -13.80 8.49
C MET A 86 -9.53 -13.19 8.70
N SER A 87 -10.08 -13.24 9.92
CA SER A 87 -11.32 -12.53 10.26
C SER A 87 -11.12 -11.02 10.33
N ALA A 88 -9.99 -10.57 10.90
CA ALA A 88 -9.65 -9.16 11.04
C ALA A 88 -9.36 -8.51 9.69
N ALA A 89 -8.59 -9.20 8.82
CA ALA A 89 -8.33 -8.76 7.46
C ALA A 89 -9.62 -8.61 6.64
N ARG A 90 -10.55 -9.56 6.76
CA ARG A 90 -11.88 -9.47 6.12
C ARG A 90 -12.69 -8.27 6.62
N ARG A 91 -12.67 -7.99 7.93
CA ARG A 91 -13.32 -6.79 8.49
C ARG A 91 -12.69 -5.50 7.95
N GLY A 92 -11.36 -5.44 7.86
CA GLY A 92 -10.63 -4.32 7.27
C GLY A 92 -11.03 -4.08 5.81
N SER A 93 -11.09 -5.14 4.99
CA SER A 93 -11.50 -5.03 3.58
C SER A 93 -12.96 -4.57 3.39
N MET A 94 -13.84 -4.78 4.39
CA MET A 94 -15.25 -4.40 4.30
C MET A 94 -15.49 -2.91 4.60
N HIS A 95 -14.52 -2.22 5.24
CA HIS A 95 -14.55 -0.76 5.40
C HIS A 95 -14.12 -0.03 4.13
N GLU A 96 -13.38 -0.69 3.23
CA GLU A 96 -12.89 -0.12 1.98
C GLU A 96 -13.98 -0.05 0.88
N THR A 97 -14.96 -0.98 0.89
CA THR A 97 -16.04 -1.03 -0.13
C THR A 97 -17.13 0.05 0.03
N ARG A 98 -17.19 0.80 1.15
CA ARG A 98 -18.28 1.77 1.39
C ARG A 98 -17.98 3.23 1.05
N GLN A 99 -16.78 3.59 0.59
CA GLN A 99 -16.47 4.96 0.17
C GLN A 99 -16.41 5.19 -1.35
N ASP A 100 -16.42 4.14 -2.19
CA ASP A 100 -16.35 4.26 -3.66
C ASP A 100 -17.74 4.24 -4.32
N GLY A 101 -18.66 5.05 -3.78
CA GLY A 101 -20.09 5.02 -4.14
C GLY A 101 -20.78 6.38 -4.15
N ARG A 102 -20.06 7.48 -4.44
CA ARG A 102 -20.69 8.76 -4.80
C ARG A 102 -20.24 9.20 -6.19
N LEU A 103 -21.07 8.87 -7.16
CA LEU A 103 -21.47 9.81 -8.21
C LEU A 103 -22.86 10.32 -7.85
#